data_AF-A0A6A3BAK8-F1
#
_entry.id   AF-A0A6A3BAK8-F1
#
_cell.length_a   1.000
_cell.length_b   1.000
_cell.length_c   1.000
_cell.angle_alpha   90.00
_cell.angle_beta   90.00
_cell.angle_gamma   90.00
#
_symmetry.space_group_name_H-M   'P 1'
#
loop_
_entity.id
_entity.type
_entity.pdbx_description
1 polymer ?
#
loop_
_entity_poly.entity_id
_entity_poly.type
_entity_poly.pdbx_seq_one_letter_code
_entity_poly.pdbx_strand_id
1 'polypeptide(L)'
;MRSLQRTKEEEVKRVSVFAWELKIIFFPKEQGMEKTASSTEAAAAVADAKISSIFIYPIKSCRGISVPQAPLTPTGFRWDRHWLVVNQKGRAYSQRAEAKLALVEVNLPKEAFYEGWEPTENTYMEIKSPGMDLLKISLCKPPQVVADGVSILGWSGSALDEGDEASKWFTDFLGKPSRMVRFNAASETRPVDPVYAQGHSIMFSDQYPFMLTSQESLDALNKLLPEPVPINRFRPNILVAGCEPFSEDLWTEIQISRFSFQGVKLCARCKVPTINQDTAIAGPEPNETLMKVRSDRVLRPDKKQQGKIYFGQNLVCKESPTEGKAKMVKVGDPVYVIDKVSTAAEAAA
;
A
#
# COMPACT_ATOMS: atom_id res chain seq x y z
N MET A 1 48.77 -33.90 44.51
CA MET A 1 48.85 -35.29 45.01
C MET A 1 48.66 -36.24 43.82
N ARG A 2 49.67 -37.09 43.58
CA ARG A 2 49.74 -38.24 42.65
C ARG A 2 49.40 -37.95 41.18
N SER A 3 50.37 -37.63 40.32
CA SER A 3 51.48 -38.45 39.74
C SER A 3 51.10 -38.86 38.31
N LEU A 4 51.69 -38.23 37.28
CA LEU A 4 52.98 -38.60 36.65
C LEU A 4 52.86 -39.98 35.97
N GLN A 5 53.12 -40.16 34.67
CA GLN A 5 54.40 -39.95 33.98
C GLN A 5 54.20 -40.21 32.46
N ARG A 6 54.69 -39.35 31.55
CA ARG A 6 55.94 -39.47 30.74
C ARG A 6 55.82 -40.49 29.57
N THR A 7 56.34 -40.31 28.34
CA THR A 7 57.29 -39.36 27.70
C THR A 7 57.50 -39.76 26.22
N LYS A 8 57.86 -38.76 25.37
CA LYS A 8 58.91 -38.75 24.29
C LYS A 8 58.72 -39.69 23.08
N GLU A 9 59.23 -39.48 21.87
CA GLU A 9 60.09 -38.51 21.13
C GLU A 9 59.86 -38.87 19.63
N GLU A 10 59.85 -37.93 18.66
CA GLU A 10 60.86 -37.77 17.56
C GLU A 10 61.28 -39.09 16.86
N GLU A 11 61.37 -39.30 15.53
CA GLU A 11 61.81 -38.48 14.39
C GLU A 11 61.66 -39.31 13.07
N VAL A 12 61.49 -38.64 11.92
CA VAL A 12 62.20 -38.85 10.61
C VAL A 12 61.99 -40.11 9.71
N LYS A 13 61.46 -39.81 8.49
CA LYS A 13 61.74 -40.30 7.10
C LYS A 13 61.90 -41.81 6.79
N ARG A 14 61.13 -42.29 5.78
CA ARG A 14 61.66 -42.74 4.46
C ARG A 14 60.58 -43.22 3.48
N VAL A 15 60.92 -43.08 2.19
CA VAL A 15 60.18 -43.42 0.97
C VAL A 15 60.61 -44.81 0.44
N SER A 16 59.67 -45.63 -0.06
CA SER A 16 59.87 -46.67 -1.12
C SER A 16 58.48 -47.14 -1.60
N VAL A 17 57.97 -46.79 -2.79
CA VAL A 17 58.17 -47.33 -4.17
C VAL A 17 57.93 -48.85 -4.33
N PHE A 18 57.19 -49.19 -5.40
CA PHE A 18 56.90 -50.51 -6.03
C PHE A 18 55.72 -51.30 -5.43
N ALA A 19 54.83 -51.94 -6.18
CA ALA A 19 54.57 -52.04 -7.62
C ALA A 19 53.11 -52.50 -7.80
N TRP A 20 52.49 -52.03 -8.87
CA TRP A 20 51.15 -52.43 -9.31
C TRP A 20 51.28 -53.70 -10.17
N GLU A 21 50.53 -54.76 -9.86
CA GLU A 21 50.29 -55.87 -10.78
C GLU A 21 48.92 -55.74 -11.44
N LEU A 22 48.95 -55.74 -12.78
CA LEU A 22 47.81 -55.86 -13.68
C LEU A 22 47.17 -57.25 -13.56
N LYS A 23 45.84 -57.30 -13.49
CA LYS A 23 45.06 -58.34 -14.16
C LYS A 23 43.88 -57.71 -14.90
N ILE A 24 44.02 -57.64 -16.21
CA ILE A 24 42.94 -57.38 -17.17
C ILE A 24 42.26 -58.74 -17.43
N ILE A 25 40.95 -58.82 -17.19
CA ILE A 25 40.08 -59.83 -17.82
C ILE A 25 38.87 -59.08 -18.42
N PHE A 26 38.56 -59.47 -19.65
CA PHE A 26 37.65 -58.86 -20.61
C PHE A 26 36.16 -59.05 -20.27
N PHE A 27 35.33 -58.11 -20.74
CA PHE A 27 33.86 -57.98 -20.63
C PHE A 27 33.02 -59.12 -21.25
N PRO A 28 31.71 -59.22 -20.89
CA PRO A 28 30.71 -58.82 -21.88
C PRO A 28 29.52 -57.95 -21.37
N LYS A 29 29.02 -57.19 -22.35
CA LYS A 29 27.92 -56.21 -22.51
C LYS A 29 26.64 -56.19 -21.61
N GLU A 30 26.30 -54.93 -21.29
CA GLU A 30 24.99 -54.22 -21.31
C GLU A 30 23.73 -54.83 -20.66
N GLN A 31 23.16 -54.11 -19.68
CA GLN A 31 21.83 -53.44 -19.75
C GLN A 31 21.47 -52.74 -18.43
N GLY A 32 20.90 -51.52 -18.53
CA GLY A 32 20.08 -50.89 -17.47
C GLY A 32 20.74 -49.79 -16.62
N MET A 33 20.80 -48.55 -17.14
CA MET A 33 20.91 -47.35 -16.30
C MET A 33 19.52 -46.95 -15.79
N GLU A 34 19.29 -47.07 -14.49
CA GLU A 34 18.11 -46.53 -13.83
C GLU A 34 18.47 -45.27 -13.02
N LYS A 35 18.09 -44.13 -13.60
CA LYS A 35 17.77 -42.82 -13.01
C LYS A 35 18.44 -42.43 -11.68
N THR A 36 19.52 -41.65 -11.78
CA THR A 36 19.88 -40.65 -10.77
C THR A 36 18.83 -39.52 -10.77
N ALA A 37 18.28 -39.23 -9.59
CA ALA A 37 17.35 -38.14 -9.36
C ALA A 37 17.96 -36.79 -9.77
N SER A 38 17.34 -36.16 -10.75
CA SER A 38 17.57 -34.76 -11.11
C SER A 38 16.93 -33.90 -10.03
N SER A 39 17.75 -33.26 -9.19
CA SER A 39 17.36 -32.11 -8.40
C SER A 39 17.04 -30.95 -9.33
N THR A 40 15.77 -30.78 -9.69
CA THR A 40 15.27 -29.51 -10.23
C THR A 40 15.29 -28.48 -9.10
N GLU A 41 16.31 -27.62 -9.09
CA GLU A 41 16.18 -26.28 -8.54
C GLU A 41 14.99 -25.62 -9.27
N ALA A 42 13.90 -25.40 -8.55
CA ALA A 42 12.81 -24.58 -9.07
C ALA A 42 13.38 -23.19 -9.34
N ALA A 43 13.46 -22.80 -10.62
CA ALA A 43 13.80 -21.43 -10.99
C ALA A 43 12.84 -20.51 -10.23
N ALA A 44 13.38 -19.71 -9.30
CA ALA A 44 12.58 -18.74 -8.57
C ALA A 44 11.88 -17.84 -9.62
N ALA A 45 10.55 -17.74 -9.54
CA ALA A 45 9.79 -16.87 -10.44
C ALA A 45 10.41 -15.46 -10.40
N VAL A 46 10.66 -14.89 -11.57
CA VAL A 46 11.17 -13.52 -11.68
C VAL A 46 9.99 -12.59 -11.38
N ALA A 47 10.16 -11.69 -10.40
CA ALA A 47 9.13 -10.72 -10.06
C ALA A 47 8.97 -9.67 -11.16
N ASP A 48 7.73 -9.29 -11.47
CA ASP A 48 7.40 -8.26 -12.47
C ASP A 48 7.63 -6.83 -11.96
N ALA A 49 7.55 -6.64 -10.63
CA ALA A 49 7.86 -5.39 -9.95
C ALA A 49 8.23 -5.66 -8.48
N LYS A 50 8.52 -4.59 -7.73
CA LYS A 50 8.69 -4.63 -6.27
C LYS A 50 8.02 -3.42 -5.62
N ILE A 51 7.55 -3.56 -4.38
CA ILE A 51 7.06 -2.42 -3.61
C ILE A 51 8.23 -1.48 -3.33
N SER A 52 8.16 -0.25 -3.83
CA SER A 52 9.14 0.81 -3.58
C SER A 52 8.74 1.69 -2.39
N SER A 53 7.45 1.87 -2.13
CA SER A 53 6.95 2.60 -0.95
C SER A 53 5.53 2.19 -0.57
N ILE A 54 5.22 2.30 0.72
CA ILE A 54 3.88 2.12 1.27
C ILE A 54 3.46 3.40 1.95
N PHE A 55 2.22 3.83 1.72
CA PHE A 55 1.65 5.04 2.32
C PHE A 55 0.32 4.76 3.01
N ILE A 56 0.19 5.33 4.21
CA ILE A 56 -1.04 5.33 5.01
C ILE A 56 -1.51 6.78 5.14
N TYR A 57 -2.81 7.02 5.06
CA TYR A 57 -3.40 8.35 5.25
C TYR A 57 -4.44 8.28 6.36
N PRO A 58 -4.01 8.39 7.63
CA PRO A 58 -4.91 8.09 8.75
C PRO A 58 -6.17 8.95 8.76
N ILE A 59 -5.99 10.24 8.53
CA ILE A 59 -7.09 11.20 8.40
C ILE A 59 -7.35 11.45 6.93
N LYS A 60 -8.61 11.26 6.52
CA LYS A 60 -9.07 11.58 5.18
C LYS A 60 -8.62 12.98 4.78
N SER A 61 -7.98 13.07 3.62
CA SER A 61 -7.57 14.34 3.00
C SER A 61 -6.39 15.04 3.68
N CYS A 62 -5.84 14.50 4.76
CA CYS A 62 -4.59 14.99 5.36
C CYS A 62 -3.35 14.34 4.73
N ARG A 63 -2.14 14.74 5.15
CA ARG A 63 -0.90 14.14 4.66
C ARG A 63 -0.83 12.65 4.97
N GLY A 64 -0.18 11.93 4.07
CA GLY A 64 0.15 10.52 4.27
C GLY A 64 1.47 10.36 5.00
N ILE A 65 1.66 9.19 5.59
CA ILE A 65 2.91 8.74 6.20
C ILE A 65 3.47 7.59 5.37
N SER A 66 4.77 7.64 5.11
CA SER A 66 5.48 6.52 4.49
C SER A 66 5.93 5.54 5.57
N VAL A 67 5.66 4.25 5.35
CA VAL A 67 5.93 3.19 6.33
C VAL A 67 6.71 2.05 5.67
N PRO A 68 7.61 1.36 6.39
CA PRO A 68 8.38 0.25 5.84
C PRO A 68 7.52 -1.00 5.61
N GLN A 69 6.39 -1.10 6.30
CA GLN A 69 5.45 -2.21 6.23
C GLN A 69 4.07 -1.77 6.66
N ALA A 70 3.03 -2.47 6.22
CA ALA A 70 1.66 -2.17 6.60
C ALA A 70 0.85 -3.46 6.80
N PRO A 71 0.22 -3.64 7.97
CA PRO A 71 -0.76 -4.70 8.18
C PRO A 71 -2.00 -4.48 7.32
N LEU A 72 -2.50 -5.55 6.71
CA LEU A 72 -3.74 -5.59 5.96
C LEU A 72 -4.93 -5.81 6.90
N THR A 73 -6.04 -5.18 6.56
CA THR A 73 -7.35 -5.36 7.19
C THR A 73 -8.39 -5.59 6.08
N PRO A 74 -9.61 -6.05 6.41
CA PRO A 74 -10.68 -6.18 5.41
C PRO A 74 -11.04 -4.87 4.68
N THR A 75 -10.65 -3.71 5.22
CA THR A 75 -11.01 -2.38 4.70
C THR A 75 -9.84 -1.57 4.14
N GLY A 76 -8.65 -2.17 4.03
CA GLY A 76 -7.44 -1.51 3.55
C GLY A 76 -6.23 -1.78 4.45
N PHE A 77 -5.21 -0.94 4.37
CA PHE A 77 -4.13 -0.99 5.37
C PHE A 77 -4.63 -0.51 6.72
N ARG A 78 -4.09 -1.07 7.81
CA ARG A 78 -4.39 -0.63 9.17
C ARG A 78 -4.16 0.88 9.29
N TRP A 79 -5.13 1.55 9.91
CA TRP A 79 -5.18 3.01 10.13
C TRP A 79 -5.56 3.84 8.92
N ASP A 80 -5.64 3.29 7.71
CA ASP A 80 -5.86 4.07 6.51
C ASP A 80 -7.30 4.63 6.42
N ARG A 81 -7.42 5.96 6.46
CA ARG A 81 -8.68 6.72 6.42
C ARG A 81 -9.67 6.30 7.51
N HIS A 82 -9.18 5.99 8.70
CA HIS A 82 -10.02 5.73 9.87
C HIS A 82 -10.66 7.00 10.44
N TRP A 83 -10.10 8.17 10.14
CA TRP A 83 -10.59 9.45 10.64
C TRP A 83 -11.04 10.38 9.51
N LEU A 84 -11.95 11.28 9.85
CA LEU A 84 -12.54 12.25 8.95
C LEU A 84 -12.77 13.58 9.69
N VAL A 85 -12.59 14.69 8.99
CA VAL A 85 -13.02 16.00 9.48
C VAL A 85 -14.34 16.36 8.79
N VAL A 86 -15.33 16.77 9.56
CA VAL A 86 -16.66 17.14 9.08
C VAL A 86 -17.03 18.55 9.48
N ASN A 87 -17.94 19.17 8.75
CA ASN A 87 -18.53 20.45 9.14
C ASN A 87 -19.66 20.27 10.18
N GLN A 88 -20.28 21.36 10.63
CA GLN A 88 -21.42 21.35 11.55
C GLN A 88 -22.64 20.53 11.10
N LYS A 89 -22.76 20.24 9.80
CA LYS A 89 -23.85 19.43 9.23
C LYS A 89 -23.44 17.96 9.02
N GLY A 90 -22.30 17.53 9.58
CA GLY A 90 -21.78 16.18 9.41
C GLY A 90 -21.16 15.89 8.03
N ARG A 91 -21.06 16.89 7.14
CA ARG A 91 -20.51 16.68 5.80
C ARG A 91 -18.99 16.68 5.82
N ALA A 92 -18.40 15.64 5.25
CA ALA A 92 -16.96 15.50 5.05
C ALA A 92 -16.31 16.73 4.41
N TYR A 93 -15.25 17.24 5.03
CA TYR A 93 -14.27 18.05 4.33
C TYR A 93 -13.34 17.13 3.52
N SER A 94 -13.05 17.56 2.30
CA SER A 94 -11.99 16.94 1.49
C SER A 94 -11.08 18.01 0.93
N GLN A 95 -9.87 17.66 0.47
CA GLN A 95 -8.98 18.65 -0.16
C GLN A 95 -9.65 19.36 -1.36
N ARG A 96 -10.71 18.78 -1.95
CA ARG A 96 -11.52 19.44 -2.99
C ARG A 96 -12.19 20.72 -2.48
N ALA A 97 -12.65 20.72 -1.23
CA ALA A 97 -13.26 21.90 -0.61
C ALA A 97 -12.24 22.66 0.25
N GLU A 98 -11.38 21.94 0.96
CA GLU A 98 -10.45 22.45 1.96
C GLU A 98 -9.01 22.00 1.66
N ALA A 99 -8.36 22.67 0.71
CA ALA A 99 -6.99 22.33 0.32
C ALA A 99 -6.01 22.42 1.50
N LYS A 100 -6.29 23.27 2.51
CA LYS A 100 -5.51 23.39 3.75
C LYS A 100 -5.32 22.07 4.50
N LEU A 101 -6.23 21.10 4.35
CA LEU A 101 -6.03 19.77 4.94
C LEU A 101 -4.74 19.10 4.47
N ALA A 102 -4.22 19.46 3.29
CA ALA A 102 -2.93 18.99 2.81
C ALA A 102 -1.73 19.41 3.68
N LEU A 103 -1.90 20.42 4.55
CA LEU A 103 -0.87 20.90 5.48
C LEU A 103 -0.96 20.23 6.86
N VAL A 104 -1.94 19.37 7.07
CA VAL A 104 -2.11 18.64 8.32
C VAL A 104 -1.23 17.40 8.27
N GLU A 105 -0.15 17.44 9.04
CA GLU A 105 0.77 16.35 9.26
C GLU A 105 0.21 15.42 10.34
N VAL A 106 0.38 14.12 10.09
CA VAL A 106 -0.08 13.07 10.99
C VAL A 106 1.10 12.17 11.26
N ASN A 107 1.33 11.82 12.53
CA ASN A 107 2.33 10.85 12.93
C ASN A 107 1.68 9.79 13.81
N LEU A 108 2.05 8.54 13.59
CA LEU A 108 1.68 7.39 14.41
C LEU A 108 2.95 6.77 14.98
N PRO A 109 2.88 6.10 16.14
CA PRO A 109 3.99 5.31 16.66
C PRO A 109 4.47 4.30 15.63
N LYS A 110 5.78 4.05 15.56
CA LYS A 110 6.35 3.14 14.54
C LYS A 110 5.81 1.73 14.69
N GLU A 111 5.57 1.33 15.93
CA GLU A 111 5.03 0.04 16.33
C GLU A 111 3.58 -0.16 15.87
N ALA A 112 2.86 0.93 15.54
CA ALA A 112 1.48 0.86 15.06
C ALA A 112 1.32 0.11 13.73
N PHE A 113 2.43 -0.10 13.01
CA PHE A 113 2.51 -0.84 11.75
C PHE A 113 3.13 -2.24 11.92
N TYR A 114 3.36 -2.68 13.16
CA TYR A 114 3.80 -4.04 13.44
C TYR A 114 2.58 -4.96 13.56
N GLU A 115 2.74 -6.21 13.14
CA GLU A 115 1.69 -7.21 13.28
C GLU A 115 1.49 -7.57 14.76
N GLY A 116 0.22 -7.72 15.15
CA GLY A 116 -0.17 -8.07 16.52
C GLY A 116 0.05 -6.95 17.54
N TRP A 117 0.56 -5.78 17.14
CA TRP A 117 0.66 -4.65 18.05
C TRP A 117 -0.72 -4.10 18.38
N GLU A 118 -0.97 -3.77 19.64
CA GLU A 118 -2.18 -3.10 20.08
C GLU A 118 -1.84 -1.80 20.83
N PRO A 119 -2.64 -0.73 20.66
CA PRO A 119 -2.41 0.52 21.34
C PRO A 119 -2.67 0.39 22.85
N THR A 120 -1.80 1.03 23.64
CA THR A 120 -1.96 1.17 25.09
C THR A 120 -2.59 2.51 25.44
N GLU A 121 -2.95 2.73 26.71
CA GLU A 121 -3.59 3.98 27.16
C GLU A 121 -2.78 5.24 26.85
N ASN A 122 -1.45 5.13 26.78
CA ASN A 122 -0.52 6.22 26.49
C ASN A 122 -0.12 6.31 25.00
N THR A 123 -0.88 5.66 24.13
CA THR A 123 -0.61 5.63 22.69
C THR A 123 -1.49 6.63 21.96
N TYR A 124 -0.86 7.54 21.22
CA TYR A 124 -1.54 8.64 20.53
C TYR A 124 -1.14 8.73 19.06
N MET A 125 -2.09 9.17 18.23
CA MET A 125 -1.81 9.81 16.95
C MET A 125 -1.51 11.28 17.21
N GLU A 126 -0.40 11.75 16.66
CA GLU A 126 0.02 13.15 16.74
C GLU A 126 -0.37 13.90 15.47
N ILE A 127 -1.01 15.06 15.62
CA ILE A 127 -1.43 15.92 14.53
C ILE A 127 -0.75 17.27 14.67
N LYS A 128 -0.12 17.74 13.59
CA LYS A 128 0.62 19.01 13.53
C LYS A 128 0.25 19.78 12.28
N SER A 129 0.31 21.10 12.36
CA SER A 129 0.22 21.98 11.19
C SER A 129 0.88 23.33 11.50
N PRO A 130 1.34 24.10 10.50
CA PRO A 130 1.98 25.39 10.74
C PRO A 130 1.10 26.34 11.56
N GLY A 131 1.66 26.89 12.64
CA GLY A 131 0.96 27.84 13.52
C GLY A 131 -0.04 27.22 14.49
N MET A 132 -0.08 25.89 14.61
CA MET A 132 -0.97 25.16 15.53
C MET A 132 -0.16 24.39 16.58
N ASP A 133 -0.70 24.29 17.79
CA ASP A 133 -0.15 23.41 18.82
C ASP A 133 -0.30 21.93 18.43
N LEU A 134 0.51 21.07 19.04
CA LEU A 134 0.43 19.62 18.86
C LEU A 134 -0.90 19.08 19.43
N LEU A 135 -1.72 18.46 18.58
CA LEU A 135 -2.91 17.73 19.00
C LEU A 135 -2.60 16.23 19.12
N LYS A 136 -3.08 15.60 20.20
CA LYS A 136 -2.94 14.17 20.43
C LYS A 136 -4.31 13.49 20.48
N ILE A 137 -4.48 12.47 19.65
CA ILE A 137 -5.71 11.65 19.59
C ILE A 137 -5.41 10.25 20.12
N SER A 138 -6.13 9.78 21.14
CA SER A 138 -5.88 8.45 21.72
C SER A 138 -6.19 7.34 20.71
N LEU A 139 -5.26 6.39 20.54
CA LEU A 139 -5.48 5.22 19.68
C LEU A 139 -6.20 4.07 20.41
N CYS A 140 -6.07 3.99 21.74
CA CYS A 140 -6.55 2.86 22.55
C CYS A 140 -8.04 2.95 22.88
N LYS A 141 -8.52 4.14 23.27
CA LYS A 141 -9.90 4.32 23.73
C LYS A 141 -10.68 5.07 22.65
N PRO A 142 -11.48 4.37 21.81
CA PRO A 142 -12.39 5.08 20.93
C PRO A 142 -13.37 5.90 21.77
N PRO A 143 -13.70 7.14 21.38
CA PRO A 143 -14.72 7.92 22.05
C PRO A 143 -16.05 7.16 22.08
N GLN A 144 -16.82 7.33 23.15
CA GLN A 144 -18.15 6.72 23.28
C GLN A 144 -19.27 7.63 22.74
N VAL A 145 -18.92 8.86 22.37
CA VAL A 145 -19.86 9.85 21.84
C VAL A 145 -20.06 9.57 20.35
N VAL A 146 -21.29 9.26 19.98
CA VAL A 146 -21.69 9.03 18.58
C VAL A 146 -22.10 10.36 17.95
N ALA A 147 -21.55 10.63 16.76
CA ALA A 147 -21.96 11.71 15.87
C ALA A 147 -22.77 11.11 14.71
N ASP A 148 -24.07 11.37 14.69
CA ASP A 148 -24.97 10.95 13.62
C ASP A 148 -24.94 11.90 12.41
N GLY A 149 -25.41 11.41 11.26
CA GLY A 149 -25.54 12.23 10.05
C GLY A 149 -24.21 12.56 9.37
N VAL A 150 -23.15 11.80 9.66
CA VAL A 150 -21.87 11.93 8.96
C VAL A 150 -22.04 11.47 7.52
N SER A 151 -21.65 12.31 6.56
CA SER A 151 -21.84 12.03 5.14
C SER A 151 -20.57 12.22 4.31
N ILE A 152 -20.32 11.27 3.41
CA ILE A 152 -19.19 11.25 2.48
C ILE A 152 -19.52 10.47 1.20
N LEU A 153 -19.38 11.12 0.04
CA LEU A 153 -19.52 10.50 -1.29
C LEU A 153 -20.77 9.63 -1.47
N GLY A 154 -21.93 10.15 -1.05
CA GLY A 154 -23.21 9.45 -1.16
C GLY A 154 -23.51 8.45 -0.04
N TRP A 155 -22.52 8.12 0.79
CA TRP A 155 -22.74 7.40 2.04
C TRP A 155 -23.11 8.37 3.16
N SER A 156 -24.03 7.96 4.04
CA SER A 156 -24.37 8.63 5.29
C SER A 156 -24.52 7.58 6.39
N GLY A 157 -24.08 7.91 7.61
CA GLY A 157 -24.18 7.04 8.78
C GLY A 157 -23.69 7.74 10.04
N SER A 158 -23.28 6.96 11.03
CA SER A 158 -22.71 7.45 12.28
C SER A 158 -21.17 7.36 12.32
N ALA A 159 -20.56 8.13 13.21
CA ALA A 159 -19.14 8.06 13.53
C ALA A 159 -18.93 8.34 15.02
N LEU A 160 -17.71 8.18 15.54
CA LEU A 160 -17.37 8.52 16.92
C LEU A 160 -16.71 9.91 16.96
N ASP A 161 -17.21 10.83 17.77
CA ASP A 161 -16.68 12.19 17.91
C ASP A 161 -15.40 12.18 18.76
N GLU A 162 -14.28 12.68 18.21
CA GLU A 162 -12.97 12.75 18.90
C GLU A 162 -12.92 13.81 20.01
N GLY A 163 -14.01 14.52 20.24
CA GLY A 163 -14.19 15.44 21.36
C GLY A 163 -13.87 16.89 21.02
N ASP A 164 -14.08 17.73 22.03
CA ASP A 164 -14.04 19.18 21.88
C ASP A 164 -12.63 19.70 21.59
N GLU A 165 -11.58 19.06 22.11
CA GLU A 165 -10.19 19.45 21.84
C GLU A 165 -9.85 19.29 20.35
N ALA A 166 -10.16 18.13 19.76
CA ALA A 166 -9.93 17.86 18.35
C ALA A 166 -10.80 18.78 17.47
N SER A 167 -12.07 18.97 17.86
CA SER A 167 -12.99 19.87 17.15
C SER A 167 -12.52 21.32 17.18
N LYS A 168 -12.03 21.81 18.33
CA LYS A 168 -11.46 23.14 18.47
C LYS A 168 -10.22 23.29 17.60
N TRP A 169 -9.30 22.33 17.63
CA TRP A 169 -8.07 22.38 16.83
C TRP A 169 -8.36 22.52 15.33
N PHE A 170 -9.25 21.68 14.78
CA PHE A 170 -9.62 21.77 13.36
C PHE A 170 -10.44 23.03 13.06
N THR A 171 -11.26 23.50 13.99
CA THR A 171 -12.01 24.74 13.85
C THR A 171 -11.09 25.95 13.72
N ASP A 172 -10.09 26.04 14.60
CA ASP A 172 -9.09 27.10 14.60
C ASP A 172 -8.24 27.05 13.33
N PHE A 173 -7.75 25.86 12.96
CA PHE A 173 -6.91 25.67 11.78
C PHE A 173 -7.63 26.00 10.46
N LEU A 174 -8.87 25.53 10.30
CA LEU A 174 -9.67 25.77 9.10
C LEU A 174 -10.39 27.12 9.11
N GLY A 175 -10.44 27.80 10.26
CA GLY A 175 -11.14 29.08 10.46
C GLY A 175 -12.66 28.96 10.40
N LYS A 176 -13.21 27.76 10.61
CA LYS A 176 -14.66 27.51 10.56
C LYS A 176 -15.03 26.28 11.35
N PRO A 177 -16.28 26.21 11.86
CA PRO A 177 -16.74 25.09 12.67
C PRO A 177 -16.49 23.73 12.03
N SER A 178 -15.73 22.90 12.74
CA SER A 178 -15.24 21.61 12.28
C SER A 178 -15.23 20.62 13.43
N ARG A 179 -15.51 19.35 13.13
CA ARG A 179 -15.39 18.24 14.07
C ARG A 179 -14.51 17.16 13.47
N MET A 180 -13.70 16.52 14.31
CA MET A 180 -12.96 15.33 13.92
C MET A 180 -13.73 14.09 14.41
N VAL A 181 -13.93 13.13 13.52
CA VAL A 181 -14.63 11.88 13.83
C VAL A 181 -13.81 10.67 13.41
N ARG A 182 -14.03 9.55 14.10
CA ARG A 182 -13.48 8.22 13.78
C ARG A 182 -14.57 7.29 13.28
N PHE A 183 -14.25 6.44 12.32
CA PHE A 183 -15.21 5.50 11.77
C PHE A 183 -15.72 4.54 12.87
N ASN A 184 -17.04 4.39 12.98
CA ASN A 184 -17.66 3.51 13.97
C ASN A 184 -17.77 2.08 13.41
N ALA A 185 -16.65 1.36 13.34
CA ALA A 185 -16.61 0.01 12.76
C ALA A 185 -17.44 -1.04 13.53
N ALA A 186 -17.91 -0.73 14.74
CA ALA A 186 -18.76 -1.62 15.53
C ALA A 186 -20.22 -1.63 15.06
N SER A 187 -20.70 -0.52 14.46
CA SER A 187 -22.09 -0.40 14.01
C SER A 187 -22.25 -0.04 12.53
N GLU A 188 -21.18 0.41 11.88
CA GLU A 188 -21.22 0.90 10.52
C GLU A 188 -20.38 0.06 9.57
N THR A 189 -20.82 0.00 8.31
CA THR A 189 -20.07 -0.60 7.21
C THR A 189 -20.27 0.26 5.96
N ARG A 190 -19.19 0.51 5.23
CA ARG A 190 -19.25 1.18 3.92
C ARG A 190 -18.86 0.18 2.84
N PRO A 191 -19.82 -0.44 2.14
CA PRO A 191 -19.49 -1.39 1.08
C PRO A 191 -18.82 -0.67 -0.10
N VAL A 192 -17.88 -1.37 -0.74
CA VAL A 192 -17.43 -1.02 -2.09
C VAL A 192 -18.57 -1.27 -3.07
N ASP A 193 -18.58 -0.55 -4.20
CA ASP A 193 -19.56 -0.78 -5.26
C ASP A 193 -19.55 -2.28 -5.68
N PRO A 194 -20.67 -3.00 -5.47
CA PRO A 194 -20.71 -4.45 -5.67
C PRO A 194 -20.57 -4.86 -7.14
N VAL A 195 -20.78 -3.94 -8.10
CA VAL A 195 -20.50 -4.19 -9.52
C VAL A 195 -19.02 -4.46 -9.75
N TYR A 196 -18.16 -3.86 -8.93
CA TYR A 196 -16.71 -3.90 -9.09
C TYR A 196 -16.04 -4.88 -8.11
N ALA A 197 -16.50 -4.93 -6.87
CA ALA A 197 -15.87 -5.76 -5.84
C ALA A 197 -16.85 -6.07 -4.70
N GLN A 198 -17.72 -7.06 -4.93
CA GLN A 198 -18.70 -7.52 -3.95
C GLN A 198 -18.04 -8.08 -2.67
N GLY A 199 -18.61 -7.78 -1.51
CA GLY A 199 -18.14 -8.30 -0.22
C GLY A 199 -17.00 -7.50 0.41
N HIS A 200 -16.44 -6.51 -0.29
CA HIS A 200 -15.43 -5.61 0.25
C HIS A 200 -16.06 -4.37 0.87
N SER A 201 -15.38 -3.82 1.87
CA SER A 201 -15.78 -2.60 2.55
C SER A 201 -14.60 -1.65 2.70
N ILE A 202 -14.88 -0.40 3.03
CA ILE A 202 -13.89 0.65 3.26
C ILE A 202 -14.18 1.38 4.56
N MET A 203 -13.18 2.07 5.11
CA MET A 203 -13.39 3.10 6.12
C MET A 203 -13.80 4.40 5.43
N PHE A 204 -13.21 5.56 5.72
CA PHE A 204 -13.55 6.81 5.03
C PHE A 204 -12.88 6.96 3.64
N SER A 205 -12.23 5.93 3.09
CA SER A 205 -11.70 5.96 1.71
C SER A 205 -12.77 6.35 0.68
N ASP A 206 -12.32 6.81 -0.51
CA ASP A 206 -13.26 7.31 -1.53
C ASP A 206 -14.10 6.17 -2.13
N GLN A 207 -13.46 5.09 -2.60
CA GLN A 207 -14.15 4.00 -3.32
C GLN A 207 -13.59 2.61 -3.02
N TYR A 208 -12.27 2.46 -2.86
CA TYR A 208 -11.63 1.15 -2.70
C TYR A 208 -10.62 1.12 -1.54
N PRO A 209 -10.32 -0.07 -0.98
CA PRO A 209 -9.39 -0.24 0.13
C PRO A 209 -7.94 0.17 -0.18
N PHE A 210 -7.49 -0.06 -1.42
CA PHE A 210 -6.13 0.21 -1.84
C PHE A 210 -6.09 0.93 -3.19
N MET A 211 -5.05 1.74 -3.38
CA MET A 211 -4.65 2.27 -4.67
C MET A 211 -3.18 1.95 -4.92
N LEU A 212 -2.88 1.41 -6.09
CA LEU A 212 -1.53 1.11 -6.57
C LEU A 212 -1.17 2.00 -7.76
N THR A 213 0.10 2.37 -7.88
CA THR A 213 0.69 2.95 -9.10
C THR A 213 2.18 2.64 -9.15
N SER A 214 2.83 2.84 -10.29
CA SER A 214 4.27 2.65 -10.46
C SER A 214 5.05 3.97 -10.43
N GLN A 215 6.31 3.90 -10.00
CA GLN A 215 7.25 5.02 -10.12
C GLN A 215 7.46 5.38 -11.60
N GLU A 216 7.48 4.39 -12.48
CA GLU A 216 7.68 4.56 -13.91
C GLU A 216 6.51 5.30 -14.58
N SER A 217 5.26 5.07 -14.16
CA SER A 217 4.11 5.89 -14.54
C SER A 217 4.26 7.34 -14.12
N LEU A 218 4.72 7.58 -12.89
CA LEU A 218 4.95 8.94 -12.38
C LEU A 218 6.06 9.64 -13.17
N ASP A 219 7.17 8.96 -13.42
CA ASP A 219 8.30 9.50 -14.17
C ASP A 219 7.92 9.80 -15.63
N ALA A 220 7.15 8.92 -16.26
CA ALA A 220 6.62 9.14 -17.61
C ALA A 220 5.68 10.36 -17.66
N LEU A 221 4.82 10.54 -16.66
CA LEU A 221 3.98 11.74 -16.56
C LEU A 221 4.83 13.01 -16.31
N ASN A 222 5.79 12.96 -15.39
CA ASN A 222 6.63 14.10 -15.04
C ASN A 222 7.48 14.61 -16.21
N LYS A 223 7.85 13.75 -17.17
CA LYS A 223 8.51 14.18 -18.43
C LYS A 223 7.64 15.06 -19.32
N LEU A 224 6.31 15.02 -19.14
CA LEU A 224 5.35 15.79 -19.93
C LEU A 224 4.87 17.05 -19.20
N LEU A 225 5.12 17.15 -17.90
CA LEU A 225 4.69 18.28 -17.10
C LEU A 225 5.68 19.45 -17.22
N PRO A 226 5.21 20.70 -17.14
CA PRO A 226 6.10 21.86 -17.03
C PRO A 226 7.01 21.78 -15.80
N GLU A 227 6.46 21.29 -14.69
CA GLU A 227 7.18 21.07 -13.43
C GLU A 227 6.84 19.67 -12.89
N PRO A 228 7.84 18.87 -12.48
CA PRO A 228 7.60 17.54 -11.95
C PRO A 228 6.81 17.62 -10.64
N VAL A 229 5.88 16.68 -10.46
CA VAL A 229 5.09 16.58 -9.23
C VAL A 229 5.46 15.31 -8.46
N PRO A 230 5.45 15.37 -7.11
CA PRO A 230 5.70 14.21 -6.28
C PRO A 230 4.50 13.25 -6.23
N ILE A 231 4.77 11.98 -5.92
CA ILE A 231 3.74 10.93 -5.82
C ILE A 231 2.64 11.24 -4.79
N ASN A 232 2.95 12.06 -3.78
CA ASN A 232 2.01 12.42 -2.71
C ASN A 232 0.76 13.17 -3.24
N ARG A 233 0.80 13.73 -4.45
CA ARG A 233 -0.36 14.31 -5.16
C ARG A 233 -1.40 13.26 -5.52
N PHE A 234 -0.95 12.06 -5.89
CA PHE A 234 -1.81 10.98 -6.36
C PHE A 234 -2.33 10.11 -5.22
N ARG A 235 -1.67 10.19 -4.06
CA ARG A 235 -2.08 9.55 -2.82
C ARG A 235 -2.27 8.02 -2.90
N PRO A 236 -1.39 7.26 -3.60
CA PRO A 236 -1.50 5.81 -3.62
C PRO A 236 -1.22 5.23 -2.23
N ASN A 237 -1.67 4.01 -1.97
CA ASN A 237 -1.27 3.23 -0.80
C ASN A 237 -0.02 2.40 -1.09
N ILE A 238 0.11 1.89 -2.31
CA ILE A 238 1.23 1.05 -2.76
C ILE A 238 1.88 1.74 -3.96
N LEU A 239 3.17 2.02 -3.86
CA LEU A 239 3.99 2.42 -4.99
C LEU A 239 4.91 1.25 -5.33
N VAL A 240 4.94 0.87 -6.60
CA VAL A 240 5.83 -0.18 -7.11
C VAL A 240 6.90 0.42 -8.01
N ALA A 241 7.96 -0.35 -8.27
CA ALA A 241 9.00 -0.02 -9.23
C ALA A 241 9.51 -1.28 -9.92
N GLY A 242 10.15 -1.11 -11.08
CA GLY A 242 10.71 -2.18 -11.90
C GLY A 242 9.79 -2.70 -13.00
N CYS A 243 8.72 -1.97 -13.34
CA CYS A 243 7.80 -2.32 -14.41
C CYS A 243 7.74 -1.23 -15.51
N GLU A 244 7.14 -1.54 -16.66
CA GLU A 244 6.95 -0.56 -17.73
C GLU A 244 5.96 0.55 -17.31
N PRO A 245 6.16 1.81 -17.73
CA PRO A 245 5.21 2.88 -17.45
C PRO A 245 3.77 2.52 -17.81
N PHE A 246 2.86 2.72 -16.88
CA PHE A 246 1.43 2.42 -16.99
C PHE A 246 1.09 0.93 -17.18
N SER A 247 2.06 0.02 -17.04
CA SER A 247 1.77 -1.42 -17.09
C SER A 247 0.84 -1.86 -15.95
N GLU A 248 0.85 -1.15 -14.82
CA GLU A 248 -0.06 -1.44 -13.71
C GLU A 248 -1.54 -1.28 -14.05
N ASP A 249 -1.87 -0.52 -15.10
CA ASP A 249 -3.25 -0.36 -15.55
C ASP A 249 -3.84 -1.71 -15.95
N LEU A 250 -3.00 -2.61 -16.49
CA LEU A 250 -3.40 -3.88 -17.09
C LEU A 250 -3.54 -5.01 -16.07
N TRP A 251 -2.97 -4.89 -14.87
CA TRP A 251 -2.89 -5.99 -13.92
C TRP A 251 -4.27 -6.28 -13.32
N THR A 252 -4.85 -7.44 -13.61
CA THR A 252 -6.16 -7.85 -13.06
C THR A 252 -5.98 -8.67 -11.79
N GLU A 253 -4.86 -9.37 -11.67
CA GLU A 253 -4.50 -10.11 -10.47
C GLU A 253 -3.00 -10.03 -10.22
N ILE A 254 -2.62 -9.62 -9.01
CA ILE A 254 -1.22 -9.59 -8.57
C ILE A 254 -1.08 -10.31 -7.24
N GLN A 255 0.07 -10.91 -7.03
CA GLN A 255 0.45 -11.50 -5.76
C GLN A 255 1.58 -10.67 -5.13
N ILE A 256 1.39 -10.28 -3.87
CA ILE A 256 2.39 -9.60 -3.06
C ILE A 256 2.52 -10.37 -1.75
N SER A 257 3.73 -10.87 -1.45
CA SER A 257 3.91 -11.81 -0.35
C SER A 257 2.99 -13.03 -0.54
N ARG A 258 2.07 -13.28 0.39
CA ARG A 258 1.05 -14.35 0.33
C ARG A 258 -0.35 -13.86 -0.07
N PHE A 259 -0.51 -12.57 -0.36
CA PHE A 259 -1.81 -11.95 -0.60
C PHE A 259 -2.07 -11.78 -2.08
N SER A 260 -3.29 -12.11 -2.48
CA SER A 260 -3.77 -11.96 -3.85
C SER A 260 -4.60 -10.68 -3.91
N PHE A 261 -4.12 -9.71 -4.68
CA PHE A 261 -4.85 -8.48 -4.95
C PHE A 261 -5.49 -8.54 -6.32
N GLN A 262 -6.74 -8.08 -6.40
CA GLN A 262 -7.45 -7.93 -7.65
C GLN A 262 -7.39 -6.47 -8.10
N GLY A 263 -6.96 -6.25 -9.34
CA GLY A 263 -7.09 -4.98 -10.04
C GLY A 263 -8.52 -4.77 -10.49
N VAL A 264 -9.20 -3.79 -9.90
CA VAL A 264 -10.64 -3.65 -10.04
C VAL A 264 -11.02 -2.60 -11.07
N LYS A 265 -10.33 -1.45 -11.03
CA LYS A 265 -10.68 -0.29 -11.85
C LYS A 265 -9.56 0.74 -11.87
N LEU A 266 -9.31 1.36 -13.02
CA LEU A 266 -8.44 2.53 -13.08
C LEU A 266 -8.94 3.66 -12.17
N CYS A 267 -8.00 4.32 -11.49
CA CYS A 267 -8.30 5.40 -10.58
C CYS A 267 -8.56 6.69 -11.36
N ALA A 268 -9.84 7.03 -11.52
CA ALA A 268 -10.25 8.31 -12.10
C ALA A 268 -9.82 9.46 -11.17
N ARG A 269 -9.06 10.42 -11.71
CA ARG A 269 -8.49 11.52 -10.92
C ARG A 269 -9.47 12.68 -10.84
N CYS A 270 -9.68 13.19 -9.63
CA CYS A 270 -10.34 14.46 -9.39
C CYS A 270 -9.32 15.60 -9.37
N LYS A 271 -9.65 16.77 -8.81
CA LYS A 271 -8.72 17.91 -8.70
C LYS A 271 -7.67 17.81 -7.58
N VAL A 272 -7.73 16.80 -6.71
CA VAL A 272 -6.78 16.67 -5.59
C VAL A 272 -5.31 16.60 -6.03
N PRO A 273 -4.93 15.89 -7.11
CA PRO A 273 -3.55 15.91 -7.59
C PRO A 273 -3.03 17.29 -7.99
N THR A 274 -3.91 18.27 -8.21
CA THR A 274 -3.49 19.63 -8.57
C THR A 274 -3.18 20.52 -7.36
N ILE A 275 -3.36 20.00 -6.15
CA ILE A 275 -3.16 20.73 -4.90
C ILE A 275 -1.75 20.51 -4.39
N ASN A 276 -1.05 21.60 -4.11
CA ASN A 276 0.24 21.54 -3.47
C ASN A 276 0.16 21.02 -2.03
N GLN A 277 0.73 19.84 -1.77
CA GLN A 277 0.72 19.18 -0.46
C GLN A 277 1.63 19.86 0.57
N ASP A 278 2.43 20.85 0.16
CA ASP A 278 3.31 21.62 1.04
C ASP A 278 2.79 23.06 1.27
N THR A 279 1.99 23.58 0.34
CA THR A 279 1.49 24.98 0.41
C THR A 279 -0.02 25.12 0.36
N ALA A 280 -0.76 24.03 0.13
CA ALA A 280 -2.20 23.97 -0.15
C ALA A 280 -2.67 24.79 -1.38
N ILE A 281 -1.75 25.30 -2.20
CA ILE A 281 -2.09 26.07 -3.40
C ILE A 281 -2.51 25.10 -4.51
N ALA A 282 -3.70 25.32 -5.07
CA ALA A 282 -4.19 24.56 -6.21
C ALA A 282 -3.68 25.16 -7.54
N GLY A 283 -3.37 24.29 -8.50
CA GLY A 283 -3.06 24.66 -9.88
C GLY A 283 -3.88 23.87 -10.90
N PRO A 284 -3.54 24.00 -12.19
CA PRO A 284 -4.17 23.21 -13.26
C PRO A 284 -3.53 21.82 -13.43
N GLU A 285 -2.23 21.69 -13.19
CA GLU A 285 -1.47 20.45 -13.38
C GLU A 285 -1.51 19.56 -12.14
N PRO A 286 -1.48 18.22 -12.29
CA PRO A 286 -1.20 17.46 -13.52
C PRO A 286 -2.43 17.15 -14.39
N ASN A 287 -3.60 17.71 -14.07
CA ASN A 287 -4.86 17.29 -14.68
C ASN A 287 -4.98 17.72 -16.15
N GLU A 288 -4.47 18.89 -16.52
CA GLU A 288 -4.47 19.33 -17.92
C GLU A 288 -3.62 18.41 -18.81
N THR A 289 -2.45 18.00 -18.32
CA THR A 289 -1.62 17.04 -19.04
C THR A 289 -2.27 15.66 -19.10
N LEU A 290 -2.81 15.16 -17.98
CA LEU A 290 -3.56 13.89 -17.97
C LEU A 290 -4.78 13.91 -18.89
N MET A 291 -5.45 15.05 -19.06
CA MET A 291 -6.56 15.18 -20.02
C MET A 291 -6.12 14.90 -21.46
N LYS A 292 -4.89 15.30 -21.83
CA LYS A 292 -4.34 15.13 -23.16
C LYS A 292 -3.85 13.71 -23.43
N VAL A 293 -3.33 13.02 -22.41
CA VAL A 293 -2.60 11.74 -22.61
C VAL A 293 -3.21 10.54 -21.92
N ARG A 294 -4.08 10.74 -20.92
CA ARG A 294 -4.73 9.67 -20.14
C ARG A 294 -6.21 9.94 -19.83
N SER A 295 -6.92 10.62 -20.73
CA SER A 295 -8.38 10.74 -20.62
C SER A 295 -9.10 9.50 -21.14
N ASP A 296 -10.38 9.35 -20.80
CA ASP A 296 -11.27 8.35 -21.41
C ASP A 296 -11.30 8.46 -22.94
N ARG A 297 -11.21 9.67 -23.50
CA ARG A 297 -11.08 9.87 -24.93
C ARG A 297 -9.84 9.22 -25.52
N VAL A 298 -8.73 9.21 -24.79
CA VAL A 298 -7.46 8.64 -25.24
C VAL A 298 -7.44 7.13 -25.00
N LEU A 299 -7.86 6.67 -23.83
CA LEU A 299 -7.78 5.26 -23.44
C LEU A 299 -8.95 4.42 -23.99
N ARG A 300 -10.09 5.05 -24.27
CA ARG A 300 -11.34 4.41 -24.74
C ARG A 300 -12.01 5.26 -25.83
N PRO A 301 -11.38 5.42 -27.01
CA PRO A 301 -11.90 6.29 -28.07
C PRO A 301 -13.29 5.88 -28.56
N ASP A 302 -13.62 4.58 -28.52
CA ASP A 302 -14.87 4.02 -29.05
C ASP A 302 -16.04 4.02 -28.04
N LYS A 303 -15.87 4.62 -26.86
CA LYS A 303 -16.91 4.69 -25.82
C LYS A 303 -17.49 6.10 -25.68
N LYS A 304 -18.63 6.21 -24.99
CA LYS A 304 -19.21 7.51 -24.65
C LYS A 304 -18.29 8.24 -23.67
N GLN A 305 -17.82 9.40 -24.08
CA GLN A 305 -16.85 10.20 -23.33
C GLN A 305 -17.52 10.89 -22.14
N GLN A 306 -16.85 10.82 -20.99
CA GLN A 306 -17.27 11.38 -19.69
C GLN A 306 -16.29 12.43 -19.16
N GLY A 307 -15.18 12.67 -19.87
CA GLY A 307 -14.15 13.63 -19.47
C GLY A 307 -13.33 13.15 -18.27
N LYS A 308 -13.25 11.84 -18.04
CA LYS A 308 -12.46 11.27 -16.95
C LYS A 308 -11.00 11.19 -17.34
N ILE A 309 -10.11 11.38 -16.38
CA ILE A 309 -8.67 11.21 -16.52
C ILE A 309 -8.18 10.15 -15.52
N TYR A 310 -7.16 9.38 -15.87
CA TYR A 310 -6.75 8.20 -15.12
C TYR A 310 -5.28 8.23 -14.73
N PHE A 311 -4.99 7.83 -13.49
CA PHE A 311 -3.63 7.59 -13.01
C PHE A 311 -3.64 6.65 -11.81
N GLY A 312 -2.99 5.49 -11.95
CA GLY A 312 -2.99 4.40 -10.98
C GLY A 312 -4.27 3.55 -11.01
N GLN A 313 -4.26 2.45 -10.27
CA GLN A 313 -5.28 1.42 -10.28
C GLN A 313 -5.80 1.17 -8.86
N ASN A 314 -7.11 0.95 -8.72
CA ASN A 314 -7.72 0.58 -7.44
C ASN A 314 -7.70 -0.94 -7.28
N LEU A 315 -7.37 -1.39 -6.06
CA LEU A 315 -7.27 -2.81 -5.74
C LEU A 315 -8.16 -3.20 -4.55
N VAL A 316 -8.54 -4.47 -4.51
CA VAL A 316 -9.04 -5.16 -3.33
C VAL A 316 -8.15 -6.38 -3.02
N CYS A 317 -8.08 -6.78 -1.76
CA CYS A 317 -7.38 -8.00 -1.36
C CYS A 317 -8.40 -9.13 -1.28
N LYS A 318 -8.20 -10.23 -2.01
CA LYS A 318 -9.14 -11.36 -2.08
C LYS A 318 -9.26 -12.08 -0.73
N GLU A 319 -8.14 -12.23 -0.03
CA GLU A 319 -8.17 -12.83 1.29
C GLU A 319 -8.71 -11.83 2.31
N SER A 320 -9.73 -12.24 3.08
CA SER A 320 -9.97 -11.62 4.38
C SER A 320 -8.82 -12.06 5.30
N PRO A 321 -8.02 -11.14 5.86
CA PRO A 321 -6.92 -11.52 6.75
C PRO A 321 -7.47 -11.99 8.12
N THR A 322 -8.18 -13.13 8.13
CA THR A 322 -8.52 -13.88 9.34
C THR A 322 -7.31 -14.70 9.79
N GLU A 323 -7.31 -15.05 11.07
CA GLU A 323 -6.15 -15.39 11.91
C GLU A 323 -5.17 -16.44 11.34
N GLY A 324 -3.87 -16.23 11.61
CA GLY A 324 -2.90 -17.33 11.67
C GLY A 324 -1.49 -17.11 11.11
N LYS A 325 -1.24 -16.14 10.21
CA LYS A 325 0.12 -15.87 9.66
C LYS A 325 0.25 -14.44 9.13
N ALA A 326 1.51 -13.98 9.02
CA ALA A 326 1.95 -12.65 8.60
C ALA A 326 0.93 -11.87 7.75
N LYS A 327 0.21 -10.94 8.39
CA LYS A 327 -0.86 -10.10 7.84
C LYS A 327 -0.35 -8.81 7.19
N MET A 328 0.89 -8.74 6.71
CA MET A 328 1.48 -7.48 6.24
C MET A 328 2.20 -7.61 4.91
N VAL A 329 2.28 -6.48 4.20
CA VAL A 329 3.20 -6.26 3.08
C VAL A 329 4.30 -5.31 3.51
N LYS A 330 5.46 -5.42 2.87
CA LYS A 330 6.66 -4.65 3.20
C LYS A 330 7.24 -3.98 1.95
N VAL A 331 7.94 -2.86 2.17
CA VAL A 331 8.79 -2.29 1.14
C VAL A 331 9.85 -3.31 0.76
N GLY A 332 10.04 -3.51 -0.54
CA GLY A 332 10.91 -4.52 -1.11
C GLY A 332 10.22 -5.85 -1.44
N ASP A 333 8.97 -6.07 -0.99
CA ASP A 333 8.25 -7.29 -1.36
C ASP A 333 8.10 -7.36 -2.89
N PRO A 334 8.39 -8.53 -3.50
CA PRO A 334 8.18 -8.74 -4.92
C PRO A 334 6.68 -8.73 -5.26
N VAL A 335 6.38 -8.21 -6.44
CA VAL A 335 5.04 -8.23 -7.04
C VAL A 335 5.09 -9.15 -8.23
N TYR A 336 4.22 -10.16 -8.23
CA TYR A 336 4.04 -11.09 -9.35
C TYR A 336 2.70 -10.80 -10.01
N VAL A 337 2.69 -10.57 -11.32
CA VAL A 337 1.47 -10.37 -12.09
C VAL A 337 0.94 -11.75 -12.49
N ILE A 338 -0.18 -12.14 -11.90
CA ILE A 338 -0.80 -13.45 -12.12
C ILE A 338 -1.70 -13.41 -13.36
N ASP A 339 -2.44 -12.31 -13.53
CA ASP A 339 -3.31 -12.09 -14.67
C ASP A 339 -3.32 -10.61 -15.09
N LYS A 340 -3.57 -10.37 -16.38
CA LYS A 340 -3.68 -9.03 -16.95
C LYS A 340 -4.58 -8.98 -18.19
N VAL A 341 -5.23 -7.84 -18.40
CA VAL A 341 -5.89 -7.52 -19.67
C VAL A 341 -4.88 -7.13 -20.74
N SER A 342 -5.30 -7.18 -22.01
CA SER A 342 -4.40 -6.94 -23.14
C SER A 342 -4.33 -5.46 -23.53
N THR A 343 -5.34 -4.66 -23.15
CA THR A 343 -5.42 -3.25 -23.57
C THR A 343 -5.81 -2.30 -22.44
N ALA A 344 -5.37 -1.04 -22.55
CA ALA A 344 -5.79 0.02 -21.63
C ALA A 344 -7.31 0.31 -21.73
N ALA A 345 -7.93 0.01 -22.87
CA ALA A 345 -9.36 0.18 -23.06
C ALA A 345 -10.17 -0.81 -22.20
N GLU A 346 -9.72 -2.07 -22.14
CA GLU A 346 -10.27 -3.10 -21.26
C GLU A 346 -10.04 -2.74 -19.79
N ALA A 347 -8.83 -2.30 -19.43
CA ALA A 347 -8.50 -1.88 -18.08
C ALA A 347 -9.38 -0.71 -17.58
N ALA A 348 -9.68 0.23 -18.48
CA ALA A 348 -10.46 1.42 -18.18
C ALA A 348 -11.98 1.19 -18.18
N ALA A 349 -12.46 0.04 -18.69
CA ALA A 349 -13.88 -0.32 -18.79
C ALA A 349 -14.57 -0.23 -17.42
#